data_AF-A0A3D4UR03-F1
#
_entry.id   AF-A0A3D4UR03-F1
#
_cell.length_a   1.000
_cell.length_b   1.000
_cell.length_c   1.000
_cell.angle_alpha   90.00
_cell.angle_beta   90.00
_cell.angle_gamma   90.00
#
_symmetry.space_group_name_H-M   'P 1'
#
loop_
_entity.id
_entity.type
_entity.pdbx_description
1 polymer ?
#
loop_
_entity_poly.entity_id
_entity_poly.type
_entity_poly.pdbx_seq_one_letter_code
_entity_poly.pdbx_strand_id
1 'polypeptide(L)'
;MRIQVDFPSVFNTALPKVYIKKVSLLPTTETGSRNGVSYDLEAPDGLETNKYGRKNPKRTSPRFNATDKKGRALEVKTEVTIKERIKEDGDTTWYGNNEFKNFLKLKVVLAKNRNAIEDLEGGRFTPRFLKRLKRRNFVMEKIITLRKENTPILEQKIEIIDGRQVYCTTYEVSFVVPNYRPRNMSVFAATFVDLREYYLQKSPGTKSSRRFFQGTAVSQKIIKAGDVVTDASIYLLPNNKLWAGPIHFHEPTGYMTGAFHSPRPHSALERKKVPNLVIRDFRILDTVKEASFLLRPERVTRNKKLENRRAQKDRIITKSLYVTEPEYAFNSDNELRFVFHLDMHKLIAEKSQFGACLRQADASAKKQIMSNTKIKNLVILRRRVREGLSKNDVIIVDSADRDEIVAQSSDGKRTRLKPQ
;
A
#
# COMPACT_ATOMS: atom_id res chain seq x y z
N MET A 1 16.20 -10.99 19.66
CA MET A 1 16.04 -12.43 19.97
C MET A 1 15.82 -13.18 18.66
N ARG A 2 16.66 -14.16 18.30
CA ARG A 2 16.45 -14.99 17.10
C ARG A 2 15.37 -16.03 17.42
N ILE A 3 14.26 -16.01 16.68
CA ILE A 3 13.20 -17.01 16.84
C ILE A 3 13.69 -18.32 16.21
N GLN A 4 13.74 -19.39 16.99
CA GLN A 4 14.04 -20.73 16.49
C GLN A 4 12.78 -21.36 15.90
N VAL A 5 12.91 -22.06 14.78
CA VAL A 5 11.79 -22.74 14.10
C VAL A 5 11.87 -24.23 14.37
N ASP A 6 10.74 -24.86 14.69
CA ASP A 6 10.67 -26.31 14.84
C ASP A 6 10.84 -27.01 13.48
N PHE A 7 11.97 -27.72 13.28
CA PHE A 7 12.30 -28.33 12.00
C PHE A 7 11.31 -29.44 11.56
N PRO A 8 10.88 -30.38 12.41
CA PRO A 8 9.88 -31.39 12.04
C PRO A 8 8.58 -30.79 11.49
N SER A 9 8.11 -29.68 12.06
CA SER A 9 6.91 -28.96 11.58
C SER A 9 7.01 -28.48 10.12
N VAL A 10 8.22 -28.30 9.61
CA VAL A 10 8.51 -27.79 8.26
C VAL A 10 8.61 -28.92 7.25
N PHE A 11 9.17 -30.07 7.62
CA PHE A 11 9.61 -31.09 6.65
C PHE A 11 8.97 -32.48 6.80
N ASN A 12 8.17 -32.73 7.85
CA ASN A 12 7.45 -34.00 7.98
C ASN A 12 6.18 -34.04 7.12
N THR A 13 6.33 -33.86 5.81
CA THR A 13 5.23 -33.83 4.84
C THR A 13 5.57 -34.68 3.61
N ALA A 14 4.54 -35.32 3.05
CA ALA A 14 4.72 -36.21 1.91
C ALA A 14 5.03 -35.50 0.57
N LEU A 15 4.99 -34.18 0.54
CA LEU A 15 5.44 -33.34 -0.59
C LEU A 15 6.18 -32.12 -0.02
N PRO A 16 7.05 -31.45 -0.81
CA PRO A 16 7.73 -30.23 -0.38
C PRO A 16 6.74 -29.18 0.08
N LYS A 17 7.08 -28.51 1.18
CA LYS A 17 6.21 -27.50 1.75
C LYS A 17 6.38 -26.17 1.03
N VAL A 18 5.25 -25.50 0.86
CA VAL A 18 5.16 -24.22 0.15
C VAL A 18 4.97 -23.10 1.15
N TYR A 19 5.57 -21.95 0.88
CA TYR A 19 5.48 -20.73 1.68
C TYR A 19 5.18 -19.55 0.78
N ILE A 20 4.29 -18.66 1.21
CA ILE A 20 4.07 -17.37 0.54
C ILE A 20 5.07 -16.39 1.16
N LYS A 21 6.14 -16.10 0.43
CA LYS A 21 7.25 -15.26 0.91
C LYS A 21 6.86 -13.78 0.89
N LYS A 22 6.21 -13.35 -0.18
CA LYS A 22 5.85 -11.95 -0.41
C LYS A 22 4.65 -11.82 -1.33
N VAL A 23 3.80 -10.83 -1.08
CA VAL A 23 2.70 -10.42 -1.94
C VAL A 23 2.81 -8.93 -2.18
N SER A 24 2.87 -8.51 -3.44
CA SER A 24 2.94 -7.11 -3.85
C SER A 24 1.65 -6.73 -4.56
N LEU A 25 1.02 -5.65 -4.10
CA LEU A 25 -0.14 -5.03 -4.74
C LEU A 25 0.34 -3.84 -5.56
N LEU A 26 0.27 -3.96 -6.88
CA LEU A 26 0.85 -3.00 -7.82
C LEU A 26 -0.26 -2.36 -8.67
N PRO A 27 -0.26 -1.03 -8.84
CA PRO A 27 -1.12 -0.39 -9.83
C PRO A 27 -0.71 -0.86 -11.24
N THR A 28 -1.69 -1.23 -12.05
CA THR A 28 -1.48 -1.55 -13.47
C THR A 28 -2.06 -0.44 -14.36
N THR A 29 -1.46 -0.29 -15.54
CA THR A 29 -1.93 0.58 -16.63
C THR A 29 -3.05 -0.05 -17.44
N GLU A 30 -3.27 -1.36 -17.30
CA GLU A 30 -4.35 -2.06 -17.96
C GLU A 30 -5.69 -1.50 -17.49
N THR A 31 -6.54 -1.15 -18.46
CA THR A 31 -7.92 -0.74 -18.18
C THR A 31 -8.66 -1.96 -17.66
N GLY A 32 -9.01 -1.93 -16.37
CA GLY A 32 -9.98 -2.85 -15.79
C GLY A 32 -11.32 -2.74 -16.53
N SER A 33 -12.16 -3.77 -16.37
CA SER A 33 -13.49 -3.77 -16.96
C SER A 33 -14.22 -2.47 -16.58
N ARG A 34 -14.78 -1.76 -17.58
CA ARG A 34 -15.53 -0.49 -17.40
C ARG A 34 -16.66 -0.62 -16.37
N ASN A 35 -17.10 -1.84 -16.11
CA ASN A 35 -17.96 -2.19 -14.99
C ASN A 35 -17.14 -2.27 -13.69
N GLY A 36 -16.45 -1.17 -13.33
CA GLY A 36 -15.62 -1.04 -12.13
C GLY A 36 -16.37 -1.25 -10.80
N VAL A 37 -17.67 -1.50 -10.86
CA VAL A 37 -18.38 -2.30 -9.86
C VAL A 37 -18.20 -3.76 -10.26
N SER A 38 -17.03 -4.33 -9.95
CA SER A 38 -17.01 -5.76 -9.66
C SER A 38 -18.03 -5.94 -8.55
N TYR A 39 -19.19 -6.50 -8.88
CA TYR A 39 -20.03 -7.17 -7.91
C TYR A 39 -19.12 -8.19 -7.21
N ASP A 40 -18.43 -7.77 -6.15
CA ASP A 40 -18.32 -8.66 -5.00
C ASP A 40 -19.78 -8.97 -4.70
N LEU A 41 -20.26 -10.11 -5.19
CA LEU A 41 -21.62 -10.63 -5.03
C LEU A 41 -21.86 -10.91 -3.54
N GLU A 42 -21.90 -9.82 -2.77
CA GLU A 42 -22.31 -9.65 -1.38
C GLU A 42 -23.37 -8.55 -1.31
N ALA A 43 -23.92 -8.11 -2.46
CA ALA A 43 -25.31 -7.66 -2.41
C ALA A 43 -26.09 -8.89 -1.93
N PRO A 44 -26.83 -8.83 -0.81
CA PRO A 44 -27.67 -9.95 -0.42
C PRO A 44 -28.49 -10.34 -1.65
N ASP A 45 -28.59 -11.64 -1.95
CA ASP A 45 -29.46 -12.20 -3.00
C ASP A 45 -30.94 -11.98 -2.60
N GLY A 46 -31.31 -10.75 -2.26
CA GLY A 46 -32.67 -10.29 -2.11
C GLY A 46 -33.32 -10.39 -3.46
N LEU A 47 -33.96 -11.53 -3.69
CA LEU A 47 -34.91 -11.68 -4.77
C LEU A 47 -36.12 -10.83 -4.42
N GLU A 48 -36.42 -9.83 -5.23
CA GLU A 48 -37.71 -9.16 -5.19
C GLU A 48 -38.70 -9.94 -6.05
N THR A 49 -39.82 -10.31 -5.44
CA THR A 49 -40.93 -10.90 -6.17
C THR A 49 -41.61 -9.79 -6.97
N ASN A 50 -41.62 -9.91 -8.30
CA ASN A 50 -42.37 -8.97 -9.12
C ASN A 50 -43.89 -9.15 -8.90
N LYS A 51 -44.69 -8.24 -9.46
CA LYS A 51 -46.17 -8.29 -9.42
C LYS A 51 -46.81 -9.57 -10.00
N TYR A 52 -46.01 -10.46 -10.61
CA TYR A 52 -46.43 -11.73 -11.18
C TYR A 52 -45.88 -12.95 -10.43
N GLY A 53 -45.36 -12.77 -9.21
CA GLY A 53 -44.82 -13.87 -8.41
C GLY A 53 -43.42 -14.35 -8.83
N ARG A 54 -42.82 -13.77 -9.87
CA ARG A 54 -41.46 -14.15 -10.33
C ARG A 54 -40.41 -13.43 -9.50
N LYS A 55 -39.54 -14.22 -8.88
CA LYS A 55 -38.37 -13.76 -8.13
C LYS A 55 -37.32 -13.21 -9.10
N ASN A 56 -37.10 -11.90 -9.07
CA ASN A 56 -36.05 -11.24 -9.84
C ASN A 56 -34.97 -10.70 -8.88
N PRO A 57 -33.69 -10.71 -9.28
CA PRO A 57 -32.64 -10.09 -8.49
C PRO A 57 -32.92 -8.59 -8.33
N LYS A 58 -32.91 -8.09 -7.09
CA LYS A 58 -33.10 -6.67 -6.76
C LYS A 58 -32.01 -5.82 -7.43
N ARG A 59 -32.35 -5.18 -8.55
CA ARG A 59 -31.46 -4.26 -9.27
C ARG A 59 -31.58 -2.86 -8.64
N THR A 60 -30.86 -2.59 -7.57
CA THR A 60 -30.59 -1.19 -7.19
C THR A 60 -29.70 -0.58 -8.27
N SER A 61 -30.27 0.27 -9.12
CA SER A 61 -29.52 1.07 -10.08
C SER A 61 -28.54 1.96 -9.28
N PRO A 62 -27.22 1.78 -9.41
CA PRO A 62 -26.29 2.67 -8.74
C PRO A 62 -26.42 4.05 -9.38
N ARG A 63 -26.98 5.02 -8.67
CA ARG A 63 -26.89 6.43 -9.06
C ARG A 63 -25.45 6.88 -8.79
N PHE A 64 -24.58 6.74 -9.78
CA PHE A 64 -23.28 7.41 -9.78
C PHE A 64 -23.13 8.20 -11.07
N ASN A 65 -22.82 9.48 -10.93
CA ASN A 65 -22.38 10.36 -12.00
C ASN A 65 -21.03 9.82 -12.53
N ALA A 66 -21.10 8.92 -13.50
CA ALA A 66 -19.97 8.22 -14.10
C ALA A 66 -19.50 8.92 -15.37
N THR A 67 -18.92 10.10 -15.20
CA THR A 67 -18.01 10.69 -16.19
C THR A 67 -16.59 10.52 -15.65
N ASP A 68 -15.75 9.79 -16.40
CA ASP A 68 -14.28 9.90 -16.40
C ASP A 68 -13.35 9.11 -15.46
N LYS A 69 -13.70 7.91 -14.96
CA LYS A 69 -12.62 6.97 -14.54
C LYS A 69 -12.81 5.59 -15.14
N LYS A 70 -12.05 5.32 -16.22
CA LYS A 70 -11.77 3.94 -16.68
C LYS A 70 -11.34 3.13 -15.44
N GLY A 71 -12.01 2.02 -15.15
CA GLY A 71 -11.64 1.16 -14.02
C GLY A 71 -10.16 0.81 -14.13
N ARG A 72 -9.39 1.02 -13.05
CA ARG A 72 -7.98 0.57 -13.00
C ARG A 72 -7.98 -0.90 -12.57
N ALA A 73 -7.15 -1.73 -13.19
CA ALA A 73 -6.90 -3.08 -12.67
C ALA A 73 -5.87 -3.03 -11.53
N LEU A 74 -5.74 -4.12 -10.79
CA LEU A 74 -4.74 -4.36 -9.75
C LEU A 74 -3.88 -5.54 -10.16
N GLU A 75 -2.57 -5.36 -10.24
CA GLU A 75 -1.65 -6.49 -10.37
C GLU A 75 -1.29 -7.01 -8.98
N VAL A 76 -1.46 -8.31 -8.77
CA VAL A 76 -1.10 -9.02 -7.55
C VAL A 76 0.06 -9.95 -7.88
N LYS A 77 1.26 -9.56 -7.47
CA LYS A 77 2.49 -10.32 -7.69
C LYS A 77 2.86 -11.07 -6.41
N THR A 78 2.97 -12.39 -6.50
CA THR A 78 3.22 -13.29 -5.37
C THR A 78 4.54 -14.01 -5.57
N GLU A 79 5.42 -13.94 -4.58
CA GLU A 79 6.63 -14.77 -4.48
C GLU A 79 6.32 -15.98 -3.59
N VAL A 80 6.46 -17.17 -4.16
CA VAL A 80 6.14 -18.44 -3.50
C VAL A 80 7.40 -19.29 -3.42
N THR A 81 7.80 -19.65 -2.21
CA THR A 81 9.01 -20.43 -1.95
C THR A 81 8.65 -21.87 -1.60
N ILE A 82 9.28 -22.81 -2.29
CA ILE A 82 9.25 -24.23 -1.96
C ILE A 82 10.50 -24.52 -1.12
N LYS A 83 10.31 -25.12 0.05
CA LYS A 83 11.40 -25.55 0.92
C LYS A 83 11.47 -27.05 1.00
N GLU A 84 12.68 -27.56 0.94
CA GLU A 84 12.97 -28.98 0.96
C GLU A 84 14.19 -29.28 1.84
N ARG A 85 14.15 -30.39 2.57
CA ARG A 85 15.29 -30.90 3.33
C ARG A 85 16.35 -31.46 2.38
N ILE A 86 17.60 -31.04 2.62
CA ILE A 86 18.79 -31.71 2.07
C ILE A 86 19.11 -32.90 2.97
N LYS A 87 19.30 -34.07 2.36
CA LYS A 87 19.69 -35.32 3.03
C LYS A 87 21.19 -35.29 3.36
N GLU A 88 21.65 -36.28 4.11
CA GLU A 88 23.05 -36.37 4.55
C GLU A 88 24.03 -36.60 3.40
N ASP A 89 23.56 -37.21 2.30
CA ASP A 89 24.29 -37.41 1.05
C ASP A 89 24.42 -36.13 0.19
N GLY A 90 23.81 -35.01 0.64
CA GLY A 90 23.77 -33.75 -0.11
C GLY A 90 22.64 -33.67 -1.15
N ASP A 91 21.93 -34.77 -1.41
CA ASP A 91 20.80 -34.78 -2.32
C ASP A 91 19.54 -34.21 -1.66
N THR A 92 18.62 -33.72 -2.48
CA THR A 92 17.28 -33.37 -2.01
C THR A 92 16.31 -34.52 -2.28
N THR A 93 15.24 -34.62 -1.50
CA THR A 93 14.25 -35.72 -1.59
C THR A 93 13.45 -35.68 -2.90
N TRP A 94 13.24 -34.50 -3.48
CA TRP A 94 12.32 -34.20 -4.58
C TRP A 94 13.04 -33.53 -5.74
N TYR A 95 13.79 -32.44 -5.52
CA TYR A 95 14.56 -31.79 -6.59
C TYR A 95 15.73 -32.63 -7.10
N GLY A 96 16.38 -33.43 -6.24
CA GLY A 96 17.41 -34.40 -6.65
C GLY A 96 16.84 -35.60 -7.41
N ASN A 97 15.55 -35.90 -7.20
CA ASN A 97 14.89 -37.00 -7.89
C ASN A 97 14.29 -36.55 -9.24
N ASN A 98 15.06 -36.74 -10.31
CA ASN A 98 14.65 -36.38 -11.68
C ASN A 98 13.32 -37.02 -12.12
N GLU A 99 12.97 -38.20 -11.60
CA GLU A 99 11.70 -38.84 -11.91
C GLU A 99 10.52 -38.05 -11.32
N PHE A 100 10.54 -37.77 -10.02
CA PHE A 100 9.43 -37.04 -9.36
C PHE A 100 9.40 -35.55 -9.72
N LYS A 101 10.55 -34.93 -9.95
CA LYS A 101 10.67 -33.52 -10.35
C LYS A 101 9.85 -33.19 -11.60
N ASN A 102 9.71 -34.15 -12.51
CA ASN A 102 8.93 -33.98 -13.75
C ASN A 102 7.43 -33.80 -13.51
N PHE A 103 6.90 -34.41 -12.44
CA PHE A 103 5.47 -34.43 -12.15
C PHE A 103 5.08 -33.49 -11.02
N LEU A 104 6.06 -33.00 -10.26
CA LEU A 104 5.84 -32.03 -9.20
C LEU A 104 5.49 -30.66 -9.79
N LYS A 105 4.34 -30.13 -9.39
CA LYS A 105 3.80 -28.85 -9.84
C LYS A 105 3.46 -27.98 -8.64
N LEU A 106 3.63 -26.67 -8.80
CA LEU A 106 3.18 -25.66 -7.87
C LEU A 106 1.88 -25.06 -8.36
N LYS A 107 0.84 -25.10 -7.53
CA LYS A 107 -0.45 -24.46 -7.79
C LYS A 107 -0.57 -23.22 -6.92
N VAL A 108 -0.82 -22.07 -7.54
CA VAL A 108 -1.08 -20.81 -6.86
C VAL A 108 -2.47 -20.32 -7.27
N VAL A 109 -3.30 -20.03 -6.28
CA VAL A 109 -4.70 -19.62 -6.45
C VAL A 109 -4.92 -18.29 -5.76
N LEU A 110 -5.42 -17.30 -6.49
CA LEU A 110 -5.88 -16.03 -5.94
C LEU A 110 -7.41 -16.08 -5.79
N ALA A 111 -7.91 -16.02 -4.57
CA ALA A 111 -9.34 -15.96 -4.26
C ALA A 111 -9.78 -14.52 -3.97
N LYS A 112 -10.93 -14.12 -4.50
CA LYS A 112 -11.47 -12.75 -4.42
C LYS A 112 -12.81 -12.65 -3.65
N ASN A 113 -13.44 -13.79 -3.36
CA ASN A 113 -14.74 -13.84 -2.70
C ASN A 113 -14.60 -14.38 -1.27
N ARG A 114 -15.31 -13.79 -0.30
CA ARG A 114 -15.23 -14.17 1.12
C ARG A 114 -15.58 -15.63 1.36
N ASN A 115 -16.72 -16.11 0.87
CA ASN A 115 -17.17 -17.49 1.07
C ASN A 115 -16.19 -18.48 0.43
N ALA A 116 -15.65 -18.14 -0.74
CA ALA A 116 -14.62 -18.94 -1.39
C ALA A 116 -13.33 -19.01 -0.56
N ILE A 117 -12.92 -17.91 0.07
CA ILE A 117 -11.74 -17.87 0.96
C ILE A 117 -11.98 -18.75 2.18
N GLU A 118 -13.13 -18.60 2.84
CA GLU A 118 -13.51 -19.40 4.03
C GLU A 118 -13.57 -20.90 3.71
N ASP A 119 -14.19 -21.28 2.58
CA ASP A 119 -14.23 -22.67 2.11
C ASP A 119 -12.82 -23.25 1.85
N LEU A 120 -11.93 -22.48 1.22
CA LEU A 120 -10.56 -22.93 0.93
C LEU A 120 -9.72 -23.05 2.21
N GLU A 121 -9.90 -22.13 3.17
CA GLU A 121 -9.29 -22.21 4.51
C GLU A 121 -9.82 -23.42 5.30
N GLY A 122 -11.10 -23.75 5.14
CA GLY A 122 -11.73 -24.96 5.70
C GLY A 122 -11.34 -26.26 5.01
N GLY A 123 -10.26 -26.28 4.22
CA GLY A 123 -9.71 -27.50 3.62
C GLY A 123 -10.34 -27.92 2.29
N ARG A 124 -11.22 -27.11 1.67
CA ARG A 124 -11.80 -27.42 0.35
C ARG A 124 -10.87 -27.10 -0.82
N PHE A 125 -9.56 -27.03 -0.60
CA PHE A 125 -8.54 -26.83 -1.64
C PHE A 125 -8.38 -28.09 -2.51
N THR A 126 -9.42 -28.43 -3.28
CA THR A 126 -9.47 -29.62 -4.15
C THR A 126 -9.70 -29.22 -5.61
N PRO A 127 -9.21 -30.02 -6.59
CA PRO A 127 -9.39 -29.70 -8.01
C PRO A 127 -10.84 -29.54 -8.45
N ARG A 128 -11.76 -30.37 -7.94
CA ARG A 128 -13.20 -30.30 -8.25
C ARG A 128 -13.81 -28.99 -7.74
N PHE A 129 -13.47 -28.61 -6.51
CA PHE A 129 -13.95 -27.38 -5.89
C PHE A 129 -13.36 -26.13 -6.56
N LEU A 130 -12.05 -26.11 -6.83
CA LEU A 130 -11.38 -25.03 -7.56
C LEU A 130 -11.97 -24.84 -8.96
N LYS A 131 -12.26 -25.91 -9.71
CA LYS A 131 -12.93 -25.83 -11.02
C LYS A 131 -14.30 -25.14 -10.92
N ARG A 132 -15.06 -25.42 -9.85
CA ARG A 132 -16.35 -24.76 -9.58
C ARG A 132 -16.16 -23.27 -9.26
N LEU A 133 -15.18 -22.91 -8.44
CA LEU A 133 -14.89 -21.51 -8.11
C LEU A 133 -14.39 -20.71 -9.32
N LYS A 134 -13.56 -21.32 -10.19
CA LYS A 134 -13.08 -20.69 -11.44
C LYS A 134 -14.24 -20.35 -12.37
N ARG A 135 -15.20 -21.26 -12.53
CA ARG A 135 -16.42 -21.03 -13.35
C ARG A 135 -17.25 -19.85 -12.85
N ARG A 136 -17.23 -19.57 -11.55
CA ARG A 136 -17.89 -18.43 -10.92
C ARG A 136 -17.03 -17.16 -10.88
N ASN A 137 -15.83 -17.19 -11.45
CA ASN A 137 -14.84 -16.10 -11.38
C ASN A 137 -14.45 -15.69 -9.93
N PHE A 138 -14.64 -16.58 -8.96
CA PHE A 138 -14.27 -16.33 -7.56
C PHE A 138 -12.79 -16.54 -7.29
N VAL A 139 -12.11 -17.30 -8.15
CA VAL A 139 -10.68 -17.56 -8.05
C VAL A 139 -10.00 -17.47 -9.42
N MET A 140 -8.73 -17.08 -9.40
CA MET A 140 -7.79 -17.20 -10.51
C MET A 140 -6.75 -18.26 -10.14
N GLU A 141 -6.27 -19.05 -11.09
CA GLU A 141 -5.34 -20.16 -10.84
C GLU A 141 -4.19 -20.09 -11.85
N LYS A 142 -2.96 -20.24 -11.34
CA LYS A 142 -1.76 -20.48 -12.14
C LYS A 142 -1.08 -21.76 -11.64
N ILE A 143 -0.66 -22.60 -12.58
CA ILE A 143 0.05 -23.86 -12.30
C ILE A 143 1.44 -23.75 -12.94
N ILE A 144 2.47 -23.95 -12.13
CA ILE A 144 3.87 -23.92 -12.52
C ILE A 144 4.41 -25.35 -12.49
N THR A 145 4.97 -25.82 -13.60
CA THR A 145 5.71 -27.09 -13.64
C THR A 145 7.15 -26.83 -13.28
N LEU A 146 7.68 -27.43 -12.20
CA LEU A 146 8.98 -27.08 -11.63
C LEU A 146 10.19 -27.42 -12.51
N ARG A 147 9.99 -28.22 -13.57
CA ARG A 147 11.04 -28.65 -14.51
C ARG A 147 11.37 -27.63 -15.60
N LYS A 148 10.39 -26.87 -16.10
CA LYS A 148 10.57 -26.15 -17.38
C LYS A 148 11.62 -25.05 -17.24
N GLU A 149 12.61 -25.04 -18.14
CA GLU A 149 13.69 -24.03 -18.19
C GLU A 149 13.15 -22.59 -18.24
N ASN A 150 11.96 -22.40 -18.80
CA ASN A 150 11.28 -21.11 -18.89
C ASN A 150 10.39 -20.79 -17.66
N THR A 151 10.50 -21.51 -16.54
CA THR A 151 9.79 -21.11 -15.33
C THR A 151 10.48 -19.91 -14.68
N PRO A 152 9.71 -18.89 -14.26
CA PRO A 152 10.26 -17.69 -13.62
C PRO A 152 10.74 -18.04 -12.21
N ILE A 153 11.93 -18.65 -12.14
CA ILE A 153 12.66 -18.87 -10.90
C ILE A 153 13.29 -17.53 -10.54
N LEU A 154 12.89 -16.99 -9.41
CA LEU A 154 13.40 -15.71 -8.90
C LEU A 154 14.71 -15.91 -8.14
N GLU A 155 14.78 -16.98 -7.34
CA GLU A 155 15.89 -17.20 -6.40
C GLU A 155 15.99 -18.69 -6.08
N GLN A 156 17.22 -19.23 -6.06
CA GLN A 156 17.56 -20.53 -5.49
C GLN A 156 18.67 -20.34 -4.47
N LYS A 157 18.51 -20.89 -3.28
CA LYS A 157 19.52 -20.81 -2.22
C LYS A 157 19.40 -21.93 -1.21
N ILE A 158 20.46 -22.14 -0.45
CA ILE A 158 20.48 -22.99 0.72
C ILE A 158 20.33 -22.11 1.96
N GLU A 159 19.37 -22.45 2.83
CA GLU A 159 19.16 -21.81 4.14
C GLU A 159 19.48 -22.82 5.25
N ILE A 160 19.85 -22.32 6.43
CA ILE A 160 20.03 -23.16 7.62
C ILE A 160 18.85 -22.93 8.57
N ILE A 161 18.09 -23.98 8.85
CA ILE A 161 16.95 -23.97 9.78
C ILE A 161 17.24 -24.99 10.86
N ASP A 162 17.30 -24.55 12.13
CA ASP A 162 17.58 -25.41 13.29
C ASP A 162 18.86 -26.26 13.10
N GLY A 163 19.92 -25.64 12.57
CA GLY A 163 21.21 -26.29 12.30
C GLY A 163 21.25 -27.20 11.07
N ARG A 164 20.15 -27.33 10.31
CA ARG A 164 20.06 -28.21 9.13
C ARG A 164 19.94 -27.41 7.85
N GLN A 165 20.57 -27.91 6.79
CA GLN A 165 20.51 -27.28 5.47
C GLN A 165 19.18 -27.56 4.77
N VAL A 166 18.63 -26.54 4.15
CA VAL A 166 17.33 -26.52 3.49
C VAL A 166 17.48 -25.87 2.13
N TYR A 167 17.11 -26.60 1.08
CA TYR A 167 17.06 -26.06 -0.26
C TYR A 167 15.77 -25.25 -0.46
N CYS A 168 15.92 -24.01 -0.93
CA CYS A 168 14.83 -23.05 -1.10
C CYS A 168 14.78 -22.59 -2.56
N THR A 169 13.66 -22.82 -3.24
CA THR A 169 13.41 -22.30 -4.60
C THR A 169 12.21 -21.37 -4.58
N THR A 170 12.38 -20.14 -5.05
CA THR A 170 11.34 -19.12 -5.09
C THR A 170 10.86 -18.88 -6.52
N TYR A 171 9.54 -18.92 -6.70
CA TYR A 171 8.86 -18.68 -7.96
C TYR A 171 8.03 -17.39 -7.86
N GLU A 172 7.97 -16.64 -8.96
CA GLU A 172 7.12 -15.46 -9.06
C GLU A 172 5.83 -15.77 -9.84
N VAL A 173 4.68 -15.32 -9.32
CA VAL A 173 3.36 -15.48 -9.93
C VAL A 173 2.60 -14.17 -9.90
N SER A 174 2.27 -13.61 -11.06
CA SER A 174 1.43 -12.42 -11.19
C SER A 174 -0.04 -12.77 -11.48
N PHE A 175 -0.98 -11.99 -10.99
CA PHE A 175 -2.38 -12.04 -11.37
C PHE A 175 -2.86 -10.62 -11.67
N VAL A 176 -3.69 -10.43 -12.70
CA VAL A 176 -4.34 -9.15 -12.96
C VAL A 176 -5.79 -9.24 -12.54
N VAL A 177 -6.15 -8.49 -11.50
CA VAL A 177 -7.51 -8.38 -10.98
C VAL A 177 -8.16 -7.14 -11.60
N PRO A 178 -9.33 -7.25 -12.24
CA PRO A 178 -9.96 -6.12 -12.93
C PRO A 178 -10.48 -5.01 -12.00
N ASN A 179 -10.40 -5.21 -10.68
CA ASN A 179 -10.81 -4.26 -9.65
C ASN A 179 -9.59 -3.77 -8.87
N TYR A 180 -9.32 -2.46 -8.91
CA TYR A 180 -8.23 -1.81 -8.17
C TYR A 180 -8.35 -1.93 -6.63
N ARG A 181 -9.59 -1.99 -6.11
CA ARG A 181 -9.92 -2.00 -4.68
C ARG A 181 -10.88 -3.16 -4.36
N PRO A 182 -10.44 -4.42 -4.44
CA PRO A 182 -11.29 -5.55 -4.06
C PRO A 182 -11.56 -5.54 -2.55
N ARG A 183 -12.74 -5.99 -2.11
CA ARG A 183 -13.04 -6.04 -0.67
C ARG A 183 -12.36 -7.20 0.04
N ASN A 184 -12.28 -8.35 -0.62
CA ASN A 184 -11.70 -9.55 -0.04
C ASN A 184 -10.71 -10.16 -1.01
N MET A 185 -9.55 -10.58 -0.50
CA MET A 185 -8.54 -11.22 -1.33
C MET A 185 -7.59 -12.06 -0.48
N SER A 186 -7.36 -13.31 -0.91
CA SER A 186 -6.36 -14.20 -0.32
C SER A 186 -5.63 -14.98 -1.40
N VAL A 187 -4.35 -15.26 -1.17
CA VAL A 187 -3.57 -16.19 -2.01
C VAL A 187 -3.44 -17.52 -1.28
N PHE A 188 -3.54 -18.60 -2.04
CA PHE A 188 -3.32 -19.95 -1.61
C PHE A 188 -2.24 -20.59 -2.49
N ALA A 189 -1.39 -21.43 -1.91
CA ALA A 189 -0.39 -22.15 -2.66
C ALA A 189 -0.22 -23.58 -2.13
N ALA A 190 -0.04 -24.53 -3.05
CA ALA A 190 0.21 -25.93 -2.70
C ALA A 190 1.04 -26.61 -3.79
N THR A 191 1.88 -27.55 -3.39
CA THR A 191 2.52 -28.52 -4.30
C THR A 191 1.56 -29.67 -4.57
N PHE A 192 1.62 -30.21 -5.79
CA PHE A 192 0.90 -31.43 -6.12
C PHE A 192 1.62 -32.21 -7.21
N VAL A 193 1.35 -33.51 -7.25
CA VAL A 193 1.77 -34.43 -8.31
C VAL A 193 0.52 -34.86 -9.07
N ASP A 194 0.56 -34.75 -10.40
CA ASP A 194 -0.48 -35.35 -11.26
C ASP A 194 -0.17 -36.84 -11.44
N LEU A 195 -0.81 -37.66 -10.62
CA LEU A 195 -0.60 -39.10 -10.64
C LEU A 195 -1.03 -39.71 -11.98
N ARG A 196 -2.01 -39.13 -12.66
CA ARG A 196 -2.43 -39.64 -13.96
C ARG A 196 -1.33 -39.47 -15.00
N GLU A 197 -0.67 -38.31 -15.02
CA GLU A 197 0.48 -38.07 -15.90
C GLU A 197 1.62 -39.03 -15.56
N TYR A 198 1.90 -39.23 -14.27
CA TYR A 198 2.88 -40.21 -13.79
C TYR A 198 2.59 -41.63 -14.29
N TYR A 199 1.39 -42.15 -14.04
CA TYR A 199 1.02 -43.52 -14.43
C TYR A 199 0.94 -43.71 -15.94
N LEU A 200 0.47 -42.72 -16.70
CA LEU A 200 0.45 -42.79 -18.16
C LEU A 200 1.85 -42.94 -18.75
N GLN A 201 2.87 -42.35 -18.12
CA GLN A 201 4.25 -42.44 -18.59
C GLN A 201 4.96 -43.72 -18.12
N LYS A 202 4.69 -44.18 -16.90
CA LYS A 202 5.43 -45.31 -16.29
C LYS A 202 4.76 -46.67 -16.45
N SER A 203 3.43 -46.72 -16.50
CA SER A 203 2.68 -47.98 -16.57
C SER A 203 1.39 -47.79 -17.39
N PRO A 204 1.52 -47.71 -18.74
CA PRO A 204 0.39 -47.53 -19.64
C PRO A 204 -0.67 -48.62 -19.37
N GLY A 205 -1.90 -48.22 -19.07
CA GLY A 205 -3.02 -49.13 -18.77
C GLY A 205 -3.44 -49.18 -17.29
N THR A 206 -2.61 -48.71 -16.36
CA THR A 206 -2.99 -48.65 -14.95
C THR A 206 -3.96 -47.48 -14.71
N LYS A 207 -5.19 -47.78 -14.30
CA LYS A 207 -6.17 -46.77 -13.89
C LYS A 207 -5.96 -46.43 -12.41
N SER A 208 -5.38 -45.26 -12.12
CA SER A 208 -5.40 -44.74 -10.75
C SER A 208 -6.75 -44.13 -10.41
N SER A 209 -7.34 -44.55 -9.29
CA SER A 209 -8.53 -43.92 -8.72
C SER A 209 -8.25 -42.50 -8.21
N ARG A 210 -7.00 -42.21 -7.83
CA ARG A 210 -6.54 -40.90 -7.37
C ARG A 210 -5.82 -40.17 -8.49
N ARG A 211 -6.38 -39.05 -8.93
CA ARG A 211 -5.77 -38.23 -10.00
C ARG A 211 -4.62 -37.36 -9.49
N PHE A 212 -4.70 -36.88 -8.25
CA PHE A 212 -3.75 -35.92 -7.71
C PHE A 212 -3.30 -36.35 -6.33
N PHE A 213 -2.01 -36.21 -6.08
CA PHE A 213 -1.44 -36.24 -4.74
C PHE A 213 -1.03 -34.82 -4.37
N GLN A 214 -1.66 -34.23 -3.36
CA GLN A 214 -1.51 -32.81 -3.04
C GLN A 214 -0.90 -32.65 -1.64
N GLY A 215 0.04 -31.71 -1.52
CA GLY A 215 0.64 -31.34 -0.25
C GLY A 215 -0.26 -30.42 0.55
N THR A 216 0.24 -29.98 1.71
CA THR A 216 -0.44 -28.98 2.52
C THR A 216 -0.56 -27.66 1.76
N ALA A 217 -1.79 -27.14 1.67
CA ALA A 217 -2.02 -25.81 1.12
C ALA A 217 -1.73 -24.76 2.20
N VAL A 218 -0.98 -23.73 1.83
CA VAL A 218 -0.78 -22.52 2.65
C VAL A 218 -1.66 -21.40 2.13
N SER A 219 -2.06 -20.50 3.02
CA SER A 219 -2.93 -19.36 2.70
C SER A 219 -2.38 -18.08 3.31
N GLN A 220 -2.61 -16.96 2.62
CA GLN A 220 -2.30 -15.62 3.09
C GLN A 220 -3.48 -14.72 2.76
N LYS A 221 -4.17 -14.20 3.79
CA LYS A 221 -5.17 -13.13 3.64
C LYS A 221 -4.43 -11.84 3.29
N ILE A 222 -4.85 -11.19 2.21
CA ILE A 222 -4.22 -9.97 1.69
C ILE A 222 -5.09 -8.75 1.97
N ILE A 223 -6.37 -8.83 1.60
CA ILE A 223 -7.36 -7.77 1.84
C ILE A 223 -8.58 -8.40 2.53
N LYS A 224 -9.07 -7.74 3.57
CA LYS A 224 -10.27 -8.14 4.32
C LYS A 224 -11.16 -6.91 4.50
N ALA A 225 -12.41 -7.00 4.05
CA ALA A 225 -13.38 -5.90 4.14
C ALA A 225 -12.91 -4.56 3.53
N GLY A 226 -12.04 -4.61 2.52
CA GLY A 226 -11.49 -3.44 1.81
C GLY A 226 -10.11 -3.01 2.30
N ASP A 227 -9.69 -3.43 3.49
CA ASP A 227 -8.43 -3.04 4.11
C ASP A 227 -7.35 -4.09 3.92
N VAL A 228 -6.11 -3.63 3.75
CA VAL A 228 -4.94 -4.52 3.70
C VAL A 228 -4.70 -5.10 5.08
N VAL A 229 -4.46 -6.41 5.15
CA VAL A 229 -4.23 -7.11 6.42
C VAL A 229 -2.83 -6.78 6.96
N THR A 230 -2.76 -5.90 7.95
CA THR A 230 -1.50 -5.43 8.55
C THR A 230 -0.93 -6.37 9.62
N ASP A 231 -1.74 -7.29 10.14
CA ASP A 231 -1.35 -8.22 11.20
C ASP A 231 -1.35 -9.66 10.72
N ALA A 232 -0.33 -10.41 11.10
CA ALA A 232 -0.23 -11.85 10.95
C ALA A 232 -0.30 -12.54 12.32
N SER A 233 -0.48 -13.86 12.31
CA SER A 233 -0.43 -14.67 13.53
C SER A 233 0.65 -15.73 13.37
N ILE A 234 1.51 -15.81 14.36
CA ILE A 234 2.47 -16.90 14.52
C ILE A 234 2.02 -17.80 15.67
N TYR A 235 2.51 -19.03 15.66
CA TYR A 235 2.15 -20.04 16.65
C TYR A 235 3.43 -20.55 17.30
N LEU A 236 3.46 -20.55 18.62
CA LEU A 236 4.63 -20.95 19.41
C LEU A 236 4.31 -22.24 20.16
N LEU A 237 5.29 -23.13 20.20
CA LEU A 237 5.29 -24.29 21.09
C LEU A 237 5.58 -23.84 22.54
N PRO A 238 5.30 -24.69 23.56
CA PRO A 238 5.60 -24.38 24.96
C PRO A 238 7.07 -24.01 25.24
N ASN A 239 8.00 -24.44 24.38
CA ASN A 239 9.42 -24.09 24.45
C ASN A 239 9.79 -22.79 23.71
N ASN A 240 8.80 -21.97 23.34
CA ASN A 240 8.95 -20.74 22.54
C ASN A 240 9.50 -20.92 21.12
N LYS A 241 9.60 -22.15 20.59
CA LYS A 241 9.92 -22.37 19.18
C LYS A 241 8.72 -22.07 18.28
N LEU A 242 8.98 -21.47 17.13
CA LEU A 242 7.97 -21.22 16.11
C LEU A 242 7.50 -22.54 15.49
N TRP A 243 6.20 -22.79 15.59
CA TRP A 243 5.52 -23.85 14.88
C TRP A 243 5.13 -23.37 13.48
N ALA A 244 5.79 -23.92 12.46
CA ALA A 244 5.46 -23.60 11.07
C ALA A 244 4.47 -24.61 10.47
N GLY A 245 4.18 -25.72 11.17
CA GLY A 245 3.41 -26.87 10.70
C GLY A 245 1.91 -26.63 10.56
N PRO A 246 1.14 -27.67 10.21
CA PRO A 246 -0.32 -27.63 10.22
C PRO A 246 -0.85 -27.29 11.61
N ILE A 247 -1.92 -26.51 11.66
CA ILE A 247 -2.57 -26.04 12.89
C ILE A 247 -4.07 -26.30 12.74
N HIS A 248 -4.72 -26.70 13.82
CA HIS A 248 -6.17 -26.71 13.92
C HIS A 248 -6.59 -26.07 15.25
N PHE A 249 -7.86 -25.66 15.30
CA PHE A 249 -8.48 -25.15 16.52
C PHE A 249 -9.39 -26.23 17.09
N HIS A 250 -9.29 -26.48 18.39
CA HIS A 250 -10.12 -27.42 19.13
C HIS A 250 -10.69 -26.72 20.36
N GLU A 251 -12.01 -26.65 20.48
CA GLU A 251 -12.65 -26.09 21.67
C GLU A 251 -12.75 -27.18 22.76
N PRO A 252 -12.33 -26.94 24.02
CA PRO A 252 -11.93 -25.65 24.61
C PRO A 252 -10.42 -25.34 24.59
N THR A 253 -9.58 -26.31 24.21
CA THR A 253 -8.11 -26.26 24.35
C THR A 253 -7.40 -25.16 23.55
N GLY A 254 -8.02 -24.65 22.48
CA GLY A 254 -7.47 -23.60 21.63
C GLY A 254 -6.73 -24.14 20.41
N TYR A 255 -5.61 -23.53 20.04
CA TYR A 255 -4.83 -23.93 18.86
C TYR A 255 -3.89 -25.08 19.20
N MET A 256 -3.82 -26.10 18.34
CA MET A 256 -2.98 -27.28 18.56
C MET A 256 -2.24 -27.69 17.29
N THR A 257 -1.15 -28.45 17.45
CA THR A 257 -0.37 -28.96 16.32
C THR A 257 -1.15 -30.01 15.53
N GLY A 258 -0.95 -30.04 14.21
CA GLY A 258 -1.61 -30.99 13.31
C GLY A 258 -2.77 -30.38 12.51
N ALA A 259 -3.14 -31.02 11.41
CA ALA A 259 -4.15 -30.51 10.47
C ALA A 259 -5.60 -30.78 10.91
N PHE A 260 -5.79 -31.73 11.81
CA PHE A 260 -7.09 -32.18 12.30
C PHE A 260 -6.94 -32.66 13.75
N HIS A 261 -8.05 -32.65 14.48
CA HIS A 261 -8.10 -33.23 15.81
C HIS A 261 -7.87 -34.74 15.74
N SER A 262 -7.04 -35.25 16.64
CA SER A 262 -6.80 -36.68 16.78
C SER A 262 -6.74 -37.06 18.26
N PRO A 263 -7.10 -38.31 18.62
CA PRO A 263 -7.01 -38.77 20.01
C PRO A 263 -5.55 -38.93 20.48
N ARG A 264 -4.57 -38.97 19.56
CA ARG A 264 -3.16 -39.01 19.94
C ARG A 264 -2.77 -37.67 20.57
N PRO A 265 -2.10 -37.66 21.74
CA PRO A 265 -1.64 -36.44 22.36
C PRO A 265 -0.79 -35.59 21.40
N HIS A 266 -1.08 -34.30 21.32
CA HIS A 266 -0.37 -33.35 20.48
C HIS A 266 -0.33 -31.97 21.16
N SER A 267 0.75 -31.22 20.94
CA SER A 267 1.05 -30.00 21.71
C SER A 267 0.07 -28.85 21.43
N ALA A 268 -0.32 -28.13 22.48
CA ALA A 268 -0.99 -26.85 22.37
C ALA A 268 -0.04 -25.77 21.83
N LEU A 269 -0.61 -24.75 21.19
CA LEU A 269 0.11 -23.65 20.57
C LEU A 269 -0.35 -22.31 21.13
N GLU A 270 0.61 -21.46 21.48
CA GLU A 270 0.34 -20.06 21.81
C GLU A 270 0.26 -19.24 20.52
N ARG A 271 -0.87 -18.57 20.30
CA ARG A 271 -1.04 -17.67 19.16
C ARG A 271 -0.56 -16.27 19.51
N LYS A 272 0.44 -15.77 18.77
CA LYS A 272 0.95 -14.40 18.92
C LYS A 272 0.68 -13.58 17.66
N LYS A 273 0.15 -12.36 17.83
CA LYS A 273 -0.01 -11.40 16.73
C LYS A 273 1.32 -10.70 16.45
N VAL A 274 1.66 -10.55 15.18
CA VAL A 274 2.88 -9.86 14.73
C VAL A 274 2.56 -9.01 13.49
N PRO A 275 3.36 -7.97 13.19
CA PRO A 275 3.20 -7.22 11.95
C PRO A 275 3.33 -8.12 10.72
N ASN A 276 2.47 -7.90 9.73
CA ASN A 276 2.45 -8.65 8.49
C ASN A 276 3.45 -8.07 7.48
N LEU A 277 4.66 -8.62 7.46
CA LEU A 277 5.73 -8.20 6.55
C LEU A 277 5.65 -8.88 5.17
N VAL A 278 4.71 -9.81 4.98
CA VAL A 278 4.54 -10.54 3.71
C VAL A 278 3.89 -9.64 2.65
N ILE A 279 3.00 -8.73 3.04
CA ILE A 279 2.24 -7.89 2.11
C ILE A 279 2.93 -6.54 1.93
N ARG A 280 3.11 -6.13 0.66
CA ARG A 280 3.56 -4.80 0.27
C ARG A 280 2.53 -4.15 -0.62
N ASP A 281 1.93 -3.07 -0.15
CA ASP A 281 0.94 -2.31 -0.92
C ASP A 281 1.57 -1.08 -1.57
N PHE A 282 1.78 -1.13 -2.88
CA PHE A 282 2.34 -0.02 -3.65
C PHE A 282 1.26 0.90 -4.22
N ARG A 283 -0.03 0.63 -3.98
CA ARG A 283 -1.12 1.56 -4.35
C ARG A 283 -0.99 2.89 -3.62
N ILE A 284 -0.39 2.89 -2.42
CA ILE A 284 -0.11 4.11 -1.65
C ILE A 284 0.77 5.09 -2.43
N LEU A 285 1.63 4.62 -3.34
CA LEU A 285 2.49 5.49 -4.14
C LEU A 285 1.68 6.38 -5.10
N ASP A 286 0.53 5.91 -5.58
CA ASP A 286 -0.37 6.75 -6.38
C ASP A 286 -0.98 7.87 -5.52
N THR A 287 -1.38 7.54 -4.29
CA THR A 287 -1.87 8.53 -3.31
C THR A 287 -0.78 9.53 -2.93
N VAL A 288 0.47 9.08 -2.77
CA VAL A 288 1.62 9.97 -2.49
C VAL A 288 1.91 10.90 -3.67
N LYS A 289 1.82 10.40 -4.91
CA LYS A 289 1.96 11.24 -6.11
C LYS A 289 0.87 12.31 -6.15
N GLU A 290 -0.38 11.95 -5.88
CA GLU A 290 -1.48 12.91 -5.75
C GLU A 290 -1.22 13.93 -4.61
N ALA A 291 -0.76 13.46 -3.45
CA ALA A 291 -0.42 14.33 -2.32
C ALA A 291 0.77 15.26 -2.59
N SER A 292 1.74 14.85 -3.41
CA SER A 292 2.89 15.68 -3.79
C SER A 292 2.49 16.94 -4.56
N PHE A 293 1.34 16.92 -5.24
CA PHE A 293 0.76 18.13 -5.84
C PHE A 293 0.26 19.13 -4.81
N LEU A 294 -0.06 18.69 -3.58
CA LEU A 294 -0.47 19.57 -2.48
C LEU A 294 0.72 20.27 -1.80
N LEU A 295 1.95 19.79 -2.03
CA LEU A 295 3.18 20.32 -1.44
C LEU A 295 3.86 21.39 -2.32
N ARG A 296 3.12 22.04 -3.21
CA ARG A 296 3.62 23.13 -4.04
C ARG A 296 3.02 24.46 -3.58
N PRO A 297 3.81 25.55 -3.58
CA PRO A 297 3.26 26.87 -3.33
C PRO A 297 2.15 27.15 -4.34
N GLU A 298 1.10 27.77 -3.85
CA GLU A 298 -0.06 28.08 -4.67
C GLU A 298 0.36 28.93 -5.87
N ARG A 299 0.20 28.38 -7.08
CA ARG A 299 0.23 29.20 -8.28
C ARG A 299 -1.08 29.95 -8.34
N VAL A 300 -1.13 31.13 -7.73
CA VAL A 300 -2.17 32.11 -8.07
C VAL A 300 -1.96 32.39 -9.55
N THR A 301 -2.79 31.80 -10.41
CA THR A 301 -2.87 32.12 -11.83
C THR A 301 -3.36 33.55 -11.94
N ARG A 302 -2.46 34.51 -11.72
CA ARG A 302 -2.67 35.86 -12.21
C ARG A 302 -2.69 35.71 -13.70
N ASN A 303 -3.88 35.86 -14.29
CA ASN A 303 -4.01 36.20 -15.69
C ASN A 303 -3.11 37.43 -15.90
N LYS A 304 -1.88 37.19 -16.37
CA LYS A 304 -0.97 38.27 -16.76
C LYS A 304 -1.65 38.90 -17.96
N LYS A 305 -2.48 39.91 -17.74
CA LYS A 305 -2.72 40.91 -18.77
C LYS A 305 -1.33 41.33 -19.24
N LEU A 306 -1.07 41.16 -20.53
CA LEU A 306 0.11 41.64 -21.23
C LEU A 306 0.11 43.17 -21.12
N GLU A 307 0.45 43.70 -19.94
CA GLU A 307 0.70 45.11 -19.77
C GLU A 307 2.08 45.39 -20.33
N ASN A 308 2.10 46.20 -21.39
CA ASN A 308 3.27 46.67 -22.11
C ASN A 308 4.42 47.02 -21.15
N ARG A 309 5.46 46.18 -21.18
CA ARG A 309 6.72 46.32 -20.44
C ARG A 309 7.60 47.39 -21.12
N ARG A 310 7.23 48.66 -21.02
CA ARG A 310 8.17 49.76 -21.29
C ARG A 310 8.28 50.65 -20.06
N ALA A 311 9.46 50.60 -19.42
CA ALA A 311 10.10 51.57 -18.53
C ALA A 311 9.38 52.16 -17.30
N GLN A 312 8.06 52.01 -17.13
CA GLN A 312 7.32 52.72 -16.07
C GLN A 312 7.03 51.89 -14.81
N LYS A 313 7.28 50.57 -14.83
CA LYS A 313 6.91 49.66 -13.71
C LYS A 313 7.77 49.75 -12.47
N ASP A 314 8.96 50.35 -12.55
CA ASP A 314 9.80 50.58 -11.37
C ASP A 314 9.43 51.89 -10.63
N ARG A 315 8.48 52.68 -11.18
CA ARG A 315 8.06 53.96 -10.60
C ARG A 315 6.72 53.92 -9.85
N ILE A 316 5.91 52.88 -10.05
CA ILE A 316 4.61 52.78 -9.37
C ILE A 316 4.76 51.88 -8.15
N ILE A 317 4.72 52.50 -6.96
CA ILE A 317 4.66 51.80 -5.67
C ILE A 317 3.36 50.99 -5.65
N THR A 318 3.46 49.69 -5.92
CA THR A 318 2.31 48.79 -5.80
C THR A 318 2.06 48.53 -4.32
N LYS A 319 0.85 48.84 -3.83
CA LYS A 319 0.45 48.53 -2.45
C LYS A 319 0.72 47.05 -2.17
N SER A 320 1.50 46.79 -1.13
CA SER A 320 1.85 45.41 -0.77
C SER A 320 0.58 44.68 -0.33
N LEU A 321 0.30 43.52 -0.90
CA LEU A 321 -0.95 42.79 -0.65
C LEU A 321 -1.03 42.10 0.73
N TYR A 322 0.06 42.14 1.49
CA TYR A 322 0.23 41.41 2.75
C TYR A 322 0.42 42.33 3.95
N VAL A 323 0.86 43.57 3.73
CA VAL A 323 1.16 44.54 4.79
C VAL A 323 0.25 45.75 4.62
N THR A 324 -0.36 46.21 5.72
CA THR A 324 -1.13 47.46 5.72
C THR A 324 -0.22 48.66 5.51
N GLU A 325 -0.80 49.79 5.14
CA GLU A 325 -0.10 51.07 5.29
C GLU A 325 0.22 51.28 6.78
N PRO A 326 1.44 51.77 7.11
CA PRO A 326 1.81 52.00 8.49
C PRO A 326 1.09 53.22 9.05
N GLU A 327 0.51 53.07 10.22
CA GLU A 327 0.07 54.19 11.05
C GLU A 327 1.27 54.73 11.80
N TYR A 328 1.43 56.04 11.88
CA TYR A 328 2.60 56.66 12.50
C TYR A 328 2.22 57.78 13.47
N ALA A 329 3.05 57.97 14.49
CA ALA A 329 2.95 59.02 15.48
C ALA A 329 4.35 59.50 15.88
N PHE A 330 4.45 60.75 16.31
CA PHE A 330 5.66 61.33 16.87
C PHE A 330 5.48 61.49 18.39
N ASN A 331 6.53 61.24 19.17
CA ASN A 331 6.53 61.62 20.59
C ASN A 331 7.06 63.06 20.79
N SER A 332 7.14 63.50 22.04
CA SER A 332 7.67 64.82 22.42
C SER A 332 9.11 65.06 21.97
N ASP A 333 9.87 63.98 21.78
CA ASP A 333 11.29 64.00 21.37
C ASP A 333 11.44 63.91 19.84
N ASN A 334 10.34 64.03 19.09
CA ASN A 334 10.28 63.91 17.63
C ASN A 334 10.74 62.53 17.09
N GLU A 335 10.65 61.48 17.90
CA GLU A 335 10.88 60.10 17.47
C GLU A 335 9.65 59.56 16.75
N LEU A 336 9.87 59.02 15.55
CA LEU A 336 8.83 58.37 14.76
C LEU A 336 8.55 56.97 15.28
N ARG A 337 7.30 56.71 15.70
CA ARG A 337 6.78 55.37 15.98
C ARG A 337 5.76 55.00 14.93
N PHE A 338 5.82 53.78 14.44
CA PHE A 338 4.84 53.29 13.48
C PHE A 338 4.39 51.86 13.78
N VAL A 339 3.14 51.58 13.45
CA VAL A 339 2.48 50.29 13.60
C VAL A 339 1.94 49.87 12.24
N PHE A 340 2.17 48.62 11.87
CA PHE A 340 1.61 48.02 10.67
C PHE A 340 1.17 46.60 10.96
N HIS A 341 0.22 46.12 10.19
CA HIS A 341 -0.32 44.78 10.32
C HIS A 341 0.13 43.92 9.14
N LEU A 342 0.39 42.65 9.43
CA LEU A 342 0.80 41.65 8.44
C LEU A 342 -0.25 40.55 8.38
N ASP A 343 -0.82 40.31 7.19
CA ASP A 343 -1.70 39.17 6.93
C ASP A 343 -0.88 37.89 6.79
N MET A 344 -0.52 37.30 7.94
CA MET A 344 0.24 36.06 8.01
C MET A 344 -0.47 34.90 7.32
N HIS A 345 -1.81 34.85 7.38
CA HIS A 345 -2.56 33.76 6.78
C HIS A 345 -2.41 33.79 5.25
N LYS A 346 -2.65 34.94 4.63
CA LYS A 346 -2.50 35.11 3.18
C LYS A 346 -1.05 34.96 2.74
N LEU A 347 -0.09 35.47 3.53
CA LEU A 347 1.33 35.30 3.25
C LEU A 347 1.73 33.82 3.22
N ILE A 348 1.32 33.03 4.21
CA ILE A 348 1.60 31.59 4.26
C ILE A 348 0.87 30.87 3.12
N ALA A 349 -0.40 31.18 2.88
CA ALA A 349 -1.18 30.56 1.81
C ALA A 349 -0.57 30.77 0.42
N GLU A 350 -0.09 31.99 0.12
CA GLU A 350 0.39 32.33 -1.23
C GLU A 350 1.91 32.12 -1.42
N LYS A 351 2.71 32.21 -0.36
CA LYS A 351 4.18 32.18 -0.44
C LYS A 351 4.83 30.96 0.16
N SER A 352 4.16 30.22 1.04
CA SER A 352 4.74 28.99 1.59
C SER A 352 4.63 27.82 0.61
N GLN A 353 5.56 26.87 0.70
CA GLN A 353 5.52 25.63 -0.08
C GLN A 353 4.27 24.78 0.23
N PHE A 354 3.63 25.00 1.39
CA PHE A 354 2.48 24.25 1.88
C PHE A 354 1.17 25.06 1.82
N GLY A 355 1.13 26.13 1.02
CA GLY A 355 -0.02 27.02 0.95
C GLY A 355 -1.33 26.34 0.57
N ALA A 356 -1.28 25.33 -0.31
CA ALA A 356 -2.44 24.53 -0.69
C ALA A 356 -2.95 23.67 0.48
N CYS A 357 -2.04 23.10 1.29
CA CYS A 357 -2.40 22.36 2.51
C CYS A 357 -3.13 23.25 3.50
N LEU A 358 -2.69 24.50 3.68
CA LEU A 358 -3.34 25.43 4.61
C LEU A 358 -4.81 25.67 4.26
N ARG A 359 -5.20 25.71 2.97
CA ARG A 359 -6.61 25.92 2.59
C ARG A 359 -7.50 24.72 2.85
N GLN A 360 -7.01 23.53 2.52
CA GLN A 360 -7.74 22.26 2.67
C GLN A 360 -7.73 21.74 4.12
N ALA A 361 -6.79 22.21 4.94
CA ALA A 361 -6.71 21.85 6.35
C ALA A 361 -7.99 22.23 7.10
N ASP A 362 -8.36 21.38 8.06
CA ASP A 362 -9.41 21.69 9.02
C ASP A 362 -9.00 22.86 9.95
N ALA A 363 -9.95 23.37 10.73
CA ALA A 363 -9.71 24.52 11.60
C ALA A 363 -8.62 24.27 12.67
N SER A 364 -8.50 23.03 13.15
CA SER A 364 -7.50 22.65 14.17
C SER A 364 -6.09 22.67 13.58
N ALA A 365 -5.92 22.03 12.42
CA ALA A 365 -4.67 22.00 11.68
C ALA A 365 -4.25 23.40 11.22
N LYS A 366 -5.19 24.23 10.75
CA LYS A 366 -4.93 25.66 10.44
C LYS A 366 -4.38 26.40 11.65
N LYS A 367 -5.01 26.25 12.82
CA LYS A 367 -4.55 26.89 14.06
C LYS A 367 -3.13 26.44 14.43
N GLN A 368 -2.83 25.14 14.31
CA GLN A 368 -1.48 24.61 14.57
C GLN A 368 -0.44 25.14 13.59
N ILE A 369 -0.75 25.21 12.29
CA ILE A 369 0.15 25.76 11.28
C ILE A 369 0.45 27.23 11.60
N MET A 370 -0.58 28.01 11.91
CA MET A 370 -0.42 29.43 12.28
C MET A 370 0.40 29.60 13.55
N SER A 371 0.14 28.82 14.62
CA SER A 371 0.87 28.92 15.88
C SER A 371 2.34 28.49 15.78
N ASN A 372 2.65 27.57 14.86
CA ASN A 372 3.99 27.08 14.64
C ASN A 372 4.77 27.91 13.59
N THR A 373 4.11 28.82 12.88
CA THR A 373 4.78 29.71 11.94
C THR A 373 5.35 30.93 12.67
N LYS A 374 6.66 31.14 12.57
CA LYS A 374 7.36 32.25 13.22
C LYS A 374 8.08 33.12 12.19
N ILE A 375 8.05 34.43 12.42
CA ILE A 375 8.87 35.39 11.69
C ILE A 375 10.27 35.34 12.30
N LYS A 376 11.24 34.77 11.58
CA LYS A 376 12.62 34.67 12.06
C LYS A 376 13.39 35.97 11.91
N ASN A 377 13.18 36.66 10.80
CA ASN A 377 13.88 37.89 10.46
C ASN A 377 12.86 38.89 9.90
N LEU A 378 12.93 40.13 10.38
CA LEU A 378 12.15 41.26 9.88
C LEU A 378 13.12 42.42 9.66
N VAL A 379 13.15 42.96 8.44
CA VAL A 379 13.95 44.14 8.09
C VAL A 379 13.01 45.18 7.50
N ILE A 380 13.07 46.39 8.04
CA ILE A 380 12.29 47.53 7.60
C ILE A 380 13.24 48.52 6.95
N LEU A 381 13.00 48.79 5.67
CA LEU A 381 13.80 49.70 4.86
C LEU A 381 12.99 50.96 4.60
N ARG A 382 13.59 52.13 4.83
CA ARG A 382 13.07 53.42 4.37
C ARG A 382 13.64 53.70 3.00
N ARG A 383 12.73 53.94 2.06
CA ARG A 383 13.06 54.48 0.74
C ARG A 383 12.83 55.97 0.72
N ARG A 384 13.89 56.72 0.43
CA ARG A 384 13.76 58.16 0.22
C ARG A 384 13.17 58.40 -1.17
N VAL A 385 12.21 59.30 -1.21
CA VAL A 385 11.53 59.71 -2.43
C VAL A 385 11.61 61.22 -2.58
N ARG A 386 11.58 61.70 -3.81
CA ARG A 386 11.46 63.11 -4.17
C ARG A 386 10.13 63.33 -4.88
N GLU A 387 9.61 64.54 -4.76
CA GLU A 387 8.47 64.96 -5.56
C GLU A 387 8.84 64.91 -7.05
N GLY A 388 7.98 64.30 -7.84
CA GLY A 388 8.07 64.28 -9.28
C GLY A 388 7.58 65.58 -9.90
N LEU A 389 7.55 65.61 -11.23
CA LEU A 389 7.11 66.79 -11.98
C LEU A 389 5.62 67.10 -11.78
N SER A 390 4.81 66.11 -11.38
CA SER A 390 3.38 66.26 -11.09
C SER A 390 3.14 66.24 -9.58
N LYS A 391 2.10 66.95 -9.11
CA LYS A 391 1.74 67.12 -7.67
C LYS A 391 1.53 65.81 -6.87
N ASN A 392 1.41 64.66 -7.55
CA ASN A 392 1.26 63.34 -6.93
C ASN A 392 2.30 62.31 -7.42
N ASP A 393 3.26 62.72 -8.25
CA ASP A 393 4.31 61.82 -8.69
C ASP A 393 5.39 61.75 -7.61
N VAL A 394 5.79 60.53 -7.28
CA VAL A 394 6.81 60.27 -6.28
C VAL A 394 7.93 59.51 -6.98
N ILE A 395 9.09 60.14 -7.14
CA ILE A 395 10.25 59.57 -7.81
C ILE A 395 11.22 59.02 -6.76
N ILE A 396 11.64 57.78 -6.92
CA ILE A 396 12.64 57.14 -6.05
C ILE A 396 14.01 57.80 -6.32
N VAL A 397 14.72 58.19 -5.26
CA VAL A 397 16.05 58.83 -5.34
C VAL A 397 17.09 57.86 -5.91
N ASP A 398 18.17 58.37 -6.52
CA ASP A 398 19.16 57.53 -7.21
C ASP A 398 20.09 56.72 -6.27
N SER A 399 20.74 55.68 -6.80
CA SER A 399 21.13 54.42 -6.13
C SER A 399 22.06 54.49 -4.90
N ALA A 400 22.78 55.58 -4.67
CA ALA A 400 23.74 55.65 -3.57
C ALA A 400 23.08 55.76 -2.17
N ASP A 401 21.87 56.32 -2.07
CA ASP A 401 21.17 56.60 -0.80
C ASP A 401 19.76 55.97 -0.72
N ARG A 402 19.51 54.89 -1.50
CA ARG A 402 18.13 54.43 -1.77
C ARG A 402 17.41 53.81 -0.58
N ASP A 403 18.05 52.90 0.13
CA ASP A 403 17.40 52.07 1.15
C ASP A 403 18.19 52.19 2.47
N GLU A 404 17.54 52.77 3.47
CA GLU A 404 18.08 52.92 4.83
C GLU A 404 17.39 51.91 5.76
N ILE A 405 18.15 51.08 6.49
CA ILE A 405 17.55 50.16 7.45
C ILE A 405 17.06 50.97 8.65
N VAL A 406 15.74 51.07 8.80
CA VAL A 406 15.11 51.78 9.93
C VAL A 406 15.02 50.89 11.16
N ALA A 407 14.73 49.61 10.93
CA ALA A 407 14.60 48.63 12.00
C ALA A 407 14.92 47.23 11.49
N GLN A 408 15.51 46.42 12.35
CA GLN A 408 15.73 45.00 12.08
C GLN A 408 15.56 44.16 13.34
N SER A 409 15.01 42.96 13.16
CA SER A 409 14.91 41.93 14.20
C SER A 409 15.31 40.59 13.61
N SER A 410 16.07 39.80 14.38
CA SER A 410 16.46 38.43 14.04
C SER A 410 16.39 37.53 15.28
N ASP A 411 15.89 36.30 15.11
CA ASP A 411 15.57 35.35 16.19
C ASP A 411 16.82 34.70 16.85
N GLY A 412 17.96 35.39 16.86
CA GLY A 412 19.24 34.92 17.41
C GLY A 412 19.88 35.84 18.45
N LYS A 413 19.37 37.06 18.65
CA LYS A 413 19.80 38.01 19.69
C LYS A 413 18.54 38.58 20.33
N ARG A 414 18.47 38.59 21.68
CA ARG A 414 17.33 39.05 22.52
C ARG A 414 16.36 39.98 21.75
N THR A 415 15.14 39.51 21.55
CA THR A 415 14.01 40.16 20.86
C THR A 415 13.69 41.54 21.45
N ARG A 416 14.48 42.54 21.06
CA ARG A 416 14.12 43.96 21.04
C ARG A 416 14.51 44.46 19.67
N LEU A 417 13.53 44.93 18.90
CA LEU A 417 13.79 45.76 17.72
C LEU A 417 14.59 46.96 18.22
N LYS A 418 15.87 47.03 17.85
CA LYS A 418 16.70 48.19 18.17
C LYS A 418 16.53 49.20 17.02
N PRO A 419 16.07 50.43 17.28
CA PRO A 419 16.33 51.51 16.34
C PRO A 419 17.85 51.64 16.19
N GLN A 420 18.32 51.91 14.96
CA GLN A 420 19.73 52.25 14.72
C GLN A 420 20.06 53.62 15.28
#